data_AF-W7UHK9-F1
#
_entry.id   AF-W7UHK9-F1
#
_cell.length_a   1.000
_cell.length_b   1.000
_cell.length_c   1.000
_cell.angle_alpha   90.00
_cell.angle_beta   90.00
_cell.angle_gamma   90.00
#
_symmetry.space_group_name_H-M   'P 1'
#
loop_
_entity.id
_entity.type
_entity.pdbx_description
1 polymer ?
#
loop_
_entity_poly.entity_id
_entity_poly.type
_entity_poly.pdbx_seq_one_letter_code
_entity_poly.pdbx_strand_id
1 'polypeptide(L)'
;MERTLAAFSAVILLIGCFTGCGSGEKPSDRRLPAVIFIYSLYGQGSAERRFCDSEGNYYLVLKEELCYLSFAELADKYSSGDIDSDIKLLRICNKGGLEKIYQKLLRASAAKDKGLEMPEELPAVDAPYKRWSGICYDDKGELTEVLLHENRCMTDLNSYNRDINDIYGWLGENLHMKG
;
A
#
# COMPACT_ATOMS: atom_id res chain seq x y z
N MET A 1 -13.32 -3.96 63.74
CA MET A 1 -14.71 -3.45 63.58
C MET A 1 -14.55 -1.95 63.38
N GLU A 2 -14.94 -1.28 62.29
CA GLU A 2 -15.96 -1.44 61.24
C GLU A 2 -15.33 -0.95 59.91
N ARG A 3 -15.30 -1.71 58.82
CA ARG A 3 -16.24 -1.75 57.66
C ARG A 3 -16.35 -0.47 56.80
N THR A 4 -15.80 -0.58 55.57
CA THR A 4 -16.39 -0.18 54.24
C THR A 4 -16.56 1.32 53.93
N LEU A 5 -16.51 1.85 52.70
CA LEU A 5 -16.42 1.35 51.32
C LEU A 5 -15.91 2.51 50.42
N ALA A 6 -15.32 2.21 49.26
CA ALA A 6 -14.97 3.16 48.22
C ALA A 6 -16.19 3.82 47.54
N ALA A 7 -16.02 5.02 46.97
CA ALA A 7 -16.87 5.50 45.89
C ALA A 7 -16.08 6.41 44.94
N PHE A 8 -15.68 5.85 43.80
CA PHE A 8 -15.36 6.58 42.58
C PHE A 8 -16.65 7.23 42.06
N SER A 9 -16.60 8.49 41.65
CA SER A 9 -17.66 9.11 40.85
C SER A 9 -17.06 9.61 39.55
N ALA A 10 -17.22 8.78 38.51
CA ALA A 10 -17.02 9.15 37.13
C ALA A 10 -18.22 10.00 36.67
N VAL A 11 -17.93 11.20 36.17
CA VAL A 11 -18.94 12.05 35.50
C VAL A 11 -19.01 11.60 34.05
N ILE A 12 -20.08 10.88 33.69
CA ILE A 12 -20.45 10.60 32.30
C ILE A 12 -21.31 11.78 31.82
N LEU A 13 -20.75 12.60 30.93
CA LEU A 13 -21.49 13.63 30.19
C LEU A 13 -22.00 13.02 28.88
N LEU A 14 -23.26 12.59 28.89
CA LEU A 14 -24.06 12.26 27.71
C LEU A 14 -24.86 13.51 27.28
N ILE A 15 -24.51 14.08 26.14
CA ILE A 15 -25.32 15.04 25.36
C ILE A 15 -25.27 14.46 23.93
N GLY A 16 -26.31 13.79 23.40
CA GLY A 16 -27.59 14.35 22.92
C GLY A 16 -27.35 15.15 21.62
N CYS A 17 -27.95 14.96 20.45
CA CYS A 17 -29.04 14.11 19.96
C CYS A 17 -28.83 13.82 18.46
N PHE A 18 -29.34 12.68 18.00
CA PHE A 18 -29.52 12.34 16.60
C PHE A 18 -30.55 13.26 15.94
N THR A 19 -30.17 13.96 14.87
CA THR A 19 -30.99 14.17 13.66
C THR A 19 -30.10 14.81 12.59
N GLY A 20 -29.78 14.05 11.54
CA GLY A 20 -29.00 14.51 10.40
C GLY A 20 -28.87 13.41 9.36
N CYS A 21 -29.89 13.30 8.51
CA CYS A 21 -29.88 12.48 7.30
C CYS A 21 -28.63 12.76 6.47
N GLY A 22 -27.85 11.73 6.24
CA GLY A 22 -26.67 11.76 5.40
C GLY A 22 -26.01 10.41 5.49
N SER A 23 -26.53 9.43 4.76
CA SER A 23 -25.81 8.20 4.42
C SER A 23 -24.60 8.55 3.55
N GLY A 24 -23.61 9.18 4.17
CA GLY A 24 -22.23 8.98 3.79
C GLY A 24 -21.76 7.82 4.64
N GLU A 25 -21.64 6.63 4.05
CA GLU A 25 -20.73 5.64 4.60
C GLU A 25 -19.41 6.39 4.82
N LYS A 26 -19.06 6.64 6.08
CA LYS A 26 -17.68 6.99 6.42
C LYS A 26 -16.86 5.89 5.75
N PRO A 27 -15.79 6.21 4.98
CA PRO A 27 -14.88 5.17 4.55
C PRO A 27 -14.54 4.42 5.84
N SER A 28 -14.86 3.14 5.90
CA SER A 28 -14.50 2.34 7.06
C SER A 28 -13.02 2.61 7.31
N ASP A 29 -12.67 2.78 8.58
CA ASP A 29 -11.31 3.00 9.06
C ASP A 29 -10.51 1.72 8.74
N ARG A 30 -10.27 1.46 7.44
CA ARG A 30 -9.66 0.24 6.93
C ARG A 30 -8.23 0.32 7.39
N ARG A 31 -7.92 -0.51 8.37
CA ARG A 31 -6.58 -0.73 8.92
C ARG A 31 -5.57 -0.75 7.78
N LEU A 32 -4.57 0.13 7.83
CA LEU A 32 -3.48 0.09 6.86
C LEU A 32 -2.71 -1.23 7.04
N PRO A 33 -2.47 -1.99 5.95
CA PRO A 33 -1.50 -3.08 5.96
C PRO A 33 -0.13 -2.56 6.38
N ALA A 34 0.69 -3.41 7.00
CA ALA A 34 2.05 -3.04 7.37
C ALA A 34 2.90 -2.64 6.15
N VAL A 35 2.65 -3.27 4.99
CA VAL A 35 3.26 -2.91 3.71
C VAL A 35 2.16 -2.45 2.76
N ILE A 36 2.27 -1.23 2.23
CA ILE A 36 1.20 -0.57 1.45
C ILE A 36 1.54 -0.43 -0.04
N PHE A 37 2.81 -0.29 -0.39
CA PHE A 37 3.26 -0.22 -1.78
C PHE A 37 4.49 -1.09 -1.98
N ILE A 38 4.55 -1.79 -3.11
CA ILE A 38 5.66 -2.65 -3.47
C ILE A 38 6.12 -2.29 -4.88
N TYR A 39 7.43 -2.16 -5.04
CA TYR A 39 8.11 -2.11 -6.32
C TYR A 39 8.94 -3.37 -6.51
N SER A 40 8.79 -4.00 -7.66
CA SER A 40 9.62 -5.12 -8.07
C SER A 40 10.26 -4.86 -9.42
N LEU A 41 11.54 -5.19 -9.53
CA LEU A 41 12.32 -5.16 -10.76
C LEU A 41 12.96 -6.53 -10.94
N TYR A 42 12.68 -7.19 -12.06
CA TYR A 42 13.26 -8.48 -12.42
C TYR A 42 13.98 -8.34 -13.78
N GLY A 43 15.26 -8.68 -13.84
CA GLY A 43 16.08 -8.60 -15.05
C GLY A 43 16.96 -9.84 -15.25
N GLN A 44 17.83 -9.82 -16.27
CA GLN A 44 18.75 -10.93 -16.58
C GLN A 44 19.68 -11.25 -15.39
N GLY A 45 19.23 -12.15 -14.51
CA GLY A 45 19.97 -12.63 -13.34
C GLY A 45 19.96 -11.73 -12.11
N SER A 46 19.02 -10.78 -12.00
CA SER A 46 18.87 -9.99 -10.77
C SER A 46 17.41 -9.66 -10.48
N ALA A 47 17.08 -9.68 -9.19
CA ALA A 47 15.80 -9.23 -8.66
C ALA A 47 16.03 -8.14 -7.60
N GLU A 48 15.33 -7.04 -7.74
CA GLU A 48 15.31 -5.97 -6.76
C GLU A 48 13.89 -5.76 -6.27
N ARG A 49 13.72 -5.65 -4.95
CA ARG A 49 12.42 -5.36 -4.36
C ARG A 49 12.54 -4.22 -3.38
N ARG A 50 11.58 -3.30 -3.46
CA ARG A 50 11.43 -2.18 -2.54
C ARG A 50 10.00 -2.13 -2.06
N PHE A 51 9.78 -1.62 -0.86
CA PHE A 51 8.42 -1.46 -0.34
C PHE A 51 8.29 -0.26 0.58
N CYS A 52 7.08 0.30 0.65
CA CYS A 52 6.71 1.35 1.58
C CYS A 52 5.79 0.77 2.65
N ASP A 53 6.08 1.05 3.92
CA ASP A 53 5.26 0.65 5.06
C ASP A 53 4.14 1.65 5.38
N SER A 54 3.26 1.31 6.31
CA SER A 54 2.17 2.19 6.77
C SER A 54 2.62 3.48 7.46
N GLU A 55 3.86 3.53 7.94
CA GLU A 55 4.45 4.71 8.58
C GLU A 55 5.18 5.63 7.58
N GLY A 56 5.23 5.24 6.31
CA GLY A 56 5.87 5.99 5.23
C GLY A 56 7.36 5.71 5.08
N ASN A 57 7.91 4.71 5.76
CA ASN A 57 9.28 4.28 5.54
C ASN A 57 9.36 3.48 4.23
N TYR A 58 10.35 3.80 3.41
CA TYR A 58 10.61 3.13 2.14
C TYR A 58 11.91 2.35 2.22
N TYR A 59 11.83 1.05 1.98
CA TYR A 59 12.91 0.10 2.18
C TYR A 59 13.36 -0.55 0.87
N LEU A 60 14.64 -0.89 0.81
CA LEU A 60 15.23 -1.83 -0.14
C LEU A 60 15.39 -3.19 0.54
N VAL A 61 14.97 -4.26 -0.12
CA VAL A 61 15.27 -5.64 0.28
C VAL A 61 16.68 -5.99 -0.17
N LEU A 62 17.51 -6.51 0.75
CA LEU A 62 18.92 -6.78 0.52
C LEU A 62 19.20 -8.23 0.09
N LYS A 63 18.34 -9.16 0.47
CA LYS A 63 18.45 -10.58 0.14
C LYS A 63 17.59 -10.94 -1.06
N GLU A 64 18.20 -11.56 -2.06
CA GLU A 64 17.53 -11.85 -3.32
C GLU A 64 16.36 -12.83 -3.13
N GLU A 65 16.47 -13.81 -2.24
CA GLU A 65 15.40 -14.76 -1.94
C GLU A 65 14.12 -14.09 -1.43
N LEU A 66 14.24 -12.96 -0.73
CA LEU A 66 13.11 -12.19 -0.23
C LEU A 66 12.41 -11.39 -1.36
N CYS A 67 13.10 -11.14 -2.48
CA CYS A 67 12.51 -10.49 -3.65
C CYS A 67 11.42 -11.36 -4.32
N TYR A 68 11.44 -12.67 -4.10
CA TYR A 68 10.50 -13.63 -4.72
C TYR A 68 9.30 -14.00 -3.83
N LEU A 69 9.23 -13.49 -2.61
CA LEU A 69 8.09 -13.74 -1.71
C LEU A 69 6.78 -13.21 -2.27
N SER A 70 5.65 -13.84 -1.95
CA SER A 70 4.35 -13.20 -2.15
C SER A 70 4.26 -11.91 -1.31
N PHE A 71 3.34 -11.01 -1.68
CA PHE A 71 3.13 -9.79 -0.89
C PHE A 71 2.70 -10.11 0.56
N ALA A 72 1.91 -11.16 0.75
CA ALA A 72 1.43 -11.58 2.06
C ALA A 72 2.58 -12.10 2.93
N GLU A 73 3.45 -12.93 2.37
CA GLU A 73 4.65 -13.42 3.07
C GLU A 73 5.62 -12.29 3.41
N LEU A 74 5.82 -11.34 2.49
CA LEU A 74 6.66 -10.17 2.76
C LEU A 74 6.08 -9.32 3.89
N ALA A 75 4.78 -9.05 3.85
CA ALA A 75 4.09 -8.25 4.87
C ALA A 75 4.10 -8.92 6.24
N ASP A 76 3.92 -10.24 6.29
CA ASP A 76 3.97 -11.04 7.52
C ASP A 76 5.38 -11.00 8.14
N LYS A 77 6.40 -11.34 7.34
CA LYS A 77 7.81 -11.31 7.77
C LYS A 77 8.29 -9.93 8.20
N TYR A 78 7.81 -8.88 7.54
CA TYR A 78 8.10 -7.51 7.94
C TYR A 78 7.42 -7.19 9.28
N SER A 79 6.14 -7.56 9.44
CA SER A 79 5.38 -7.28 10.66
C SER A 79 5.91 -8.04 11.89
N SER A 80 6.51 -9.22 11.69
CA SER A 80 7.14 -10.01 12.75
C SER A 80 8.56 -9.55 13.10
N GLY A 81 9.19 -8.72 12.27
CA GLY A 81 10.59 -8.30 12.39
C GLY A 81 11.60 -9.33 11.85
N ASP A 82 11.15 -10.40 11.18
CA ASP A 82 12.01 -11.48 10.69
C ASP A 82 13.00 -11.04 9.61
N ILE A 83 12.75 -9.91 8.95
CA ILE A 83 13.57 -9.39 7.85
C ILE A 83 14.25 -8.06 8.19
N ASP A 84 14.26 -7.62 9.45
CA ASP A 84 14.82 -6.32 9.85
C ASP A 84 16.31 -6.17 9.48
N SER A 85 17.09 -7.26 9.55
CA SER A 85 18.50 -7.27 9.12
C SER A 85 18.68 -7.32 7.60
N ASP A 86 17.61 -7.63 6.87
CA ASP A 86 17.62 -7.92 5.44
C ASP A 86 16.94 -6.81 4.62
N ILE A 87 16.63 -5.68 5.27
CA ILE A 87 16.08 -4.47 4.65
C ILE A 87 16.95 -3.25 4.98
N LYS A 88 16.93 -2.28 4.08
CA LYS A 88 17.62 -0.99 4.26
C LYS A 88 16.64 0.15 4.03
N LEU A 89 16.49 1.03 5.03
CA LEU A 89 15.73 2.26 4.87
C LEU A 89 16.40 3.16 3.83
N LEU A 90 15.65 3.53 2.79
CA LEU A 90 16.07 4.44 1.74
C LEU A 90 15.56 5.87 1.97
N ARG A 91 14.32 5.99 2.43
CA ARG A 91 13.61 7.27 2.57
C ARG A 91 12.44 7.16 3.53
N ILE A 92 12.01 8.30 4.06
CA ILE A 92 10.74 8.44 4.78
C ILE A 92 9.86 9.42 3.99
N CYS A 93 8.66 8.99 3.63
CA CYS A 93 7.65 9.77 2.93
C CYS A 93 6.90 10.71 3.87
N ASN A 94 6.30 11.77 3.31
CA ASN A 94 5.36 12.59 4.05
C ASN A 94 4.09 11.78 4.38
N LYS A 95 3.83 11.54 5.66
CA LYS A 95 2.68 10.74 6.13
C LYS A 95 1.32 11.27 5.65
N GLY A 96 1.11 12.58 5.67
CA GLY A 96 -0.13 13.19 5.17
C GLY A 96 -0.31 13.05 3.65
N GLY A 97 0.80 13.03 2.89
CA GLY A 97 0.79 12.67 1.47
C GLY A 97 0.46 11.20 1.26
N LEU A 98 1.09 10.32 2.03
CA LEU A 98 0.87 8.88 1.97
C LEU A 98 -0.58 8.49 2.23
N GLU A 99 -1.19 9.04 3.28
CA GLU A 99 -2.60 8.79 3.61
C GLU A 99 -3.54 9.20 2.48
N LYS A 100 -3.31 10.38 1.85
CA LYS A 100 -4.11 10.83 0.70
C LYS A 100 -4.00 9.88 -0.50
N ILE A 101 -2.81 9.41 -0.78
CA ILE A 101 -2.54 8.45 -1.86
C ILE A 101 -3.12 7.07 -1.53
N TYR A 102 -3.07 6.65 -0.27
CA TYR A 102 -3.69 5.42 0.17
C TYR A 102 -5.22 5.47 0.03
N GLN A 103 -5.85 6.60 0.33
CA GLN A 103 -7.30 6.77 0.08
C GLN A 103 -7.66 6.67 -1.42
N LYS A 104 -6.77 7.10 -2.32
CA LYS A 104 -6.93 6.85 -3.78
C LYS A 104 -6.85 5.36 -4.09
N LEU A 105 -5.92 4.64 -3.47
CA LEU A 105 -5.78 3.19 -3.63
C LEU A 105 -7.05 2.46 -3.23
N LEU A 106 -7.65 2.81 -2.09
CA LEU A 106 -8.89 2.19 -1.61
C LEU A 106 -10.07 2.42 -2.58
N ARG A 107 -10.16 3.60 -3.19
CA ARG A 107 -11.19 3.87 -4.21
C ARG A 107 -10.92 3.11 -5.51
N ALA A 108 -9.67 3.07 -5.94
CA ALA A 108 -9.25 2.36 -7.14
C ALA A 108 -9.45 0.83 -7.00
N SER A 109 -9.21 0.27 -5.80
CA SER A 109 -9.35 -1.17 -5.57
C SER A 109 -10.80 -1.66 -5.75
N ALA A 110 -11.77 -0.82 -5.39
CA ALA A 110 -13.21 -1.05 -5.53
C ALA A 110 -13.76 -0.70 -6.92
N ALA A 111 -12.98 -0.05 -7.78
CA ALA A 111 -13.40 0.35 -9.12
C ALA A 111 -13.46 -0.87 -10.08
N LYS A 112 -14.40 -0.82 -11.04
CA LYS A 112 -14.58 -1.89 -12.04
C LYS A 112 -13.51 -1.86 -13.15
N ASP A 113 -12.92 -0.71 -13.39
CA ASP A 113 -12.02 -0.38 -14.51
C ASP A 113 -10.57 -0.14 -14.06
N LYS A 114 -10.08 -0.97 -13.13
CA LYS A 114 -8.72 -0.87 -12.57
C LYS A 114 -7.61 -1.54 -13.41
N GLY A 115 -7.94 -2.05 -14.59
CA GLY A 115 -6.97 -2.73 -15.46
C GLY A 115 -5.91 -1.78 -16.01
N LEU A 116 -4.73 -2.32 -16.27
CA LEU A 116 -3.76 -1.67 -17.15
C LEU A 116 -4.18 -1.87 -18.60
N GLU A 117 -4.04 -0.84 -19.41
CA GLU A 117 -4.21 -0.91 -20.85
C GLU A 117 -3.02 -1.64 -21.46
N MET A 118 -3.28 -2.80 -22.05
CA MET A 118 -2.27 -3.57 -22.78
C MET A 118 -2.14 -3.00 -24.19
N PRO A 119 -0.92 -2.74 -24.69
CA PRO A 119 -0.71 -2.37 -26.09
C PRO A 119 -1.12 -3.55 -26.98
N GLU A 120 -1.54 -3.24 -28.21
CA GLU A 120 -1.87 -4.25 -29.21
C GLU A 120 -0.65 -5.11 -29.59
N GLU A 121 0.55 -4.52 -29.55
CA GLU A 121 1.82 -5.21 -29.79
C GLU A 121 2.84 -4.90 -28.68
N LEU A 122 3.46 -5.95 -28.15
CA LEU A 122 4.63 -5.82 -27.28
C LEU A 122 5.90 -5.91 -28.13
N PRO A 123 6.88 -5.00 -27.97
CA PRO A 123 8.15 -5.10 -28.68
C PRO A 123 8.89 -6.41 -28.32
N ALA A 124 9.54 -7.00 -29.32
CA ALA A 124 10.22 -8.30 -29.22
C ALA A 124 11.58 -8.27 -28.51
N VAL A 125 11.81 -7.31 -27.61
CA VAL A 125 13.07 -7.14 -26.88
C VAL A 125 12.88 -7.50 -25.41
N ASP A 126 13.76 -8.37 -24.89
CA ASP A 126 13.82 -8.66 -23.46
C ASP A 126 14.30 -7.41 -22.72
N ALA A 127 13.44 -6.85 -21.87
CA ALA A 127 13.78 -5.74 -21.00
C ALA A 127 13.53 -6.14 -19.54
N PRO A 128 14.13 -5.42 -18.57
CA PRO A 128 13.80 -5.61 -17.17
C PRO A 128 12.32 -5.38 -16.93
N TYR A 129 11.69 -6.34 -16.30
CA TYR A 129 10.29 -6.31 -15.92
C TYR A 129 10.12 -5.50 -14.64
N LYS A 130 9.37 -4.40 -14.71
CA LYS A 130 9.09 -3.49 -13.59
C LYS A 130 7.62 -3.57 -13.22
N ARG A 131 7.31 -3.62 -11.93
CA ARG A 131 5.93 -3.59 -11.41
C ARG A 131 5.83 -2.71 -10.18
N TRP A 132 4.78 -1.89 -10.13
CA TRP A 132 4.29 -1.25 -8.92
C TRP A 132 2.93 -1.80 -8.53
N SER A 133 2.79 -2.12 -7.26
CA SER A 133 1.55 -2.63 -6.69
C SER A 133 1.21 -1.88 -5.41
N GLY A 134 -0.08 -1.61 -5.21
CA GLY A 134 -0.63 -1.16 -3.93
C GLY A 134 -1.31 -2.31 -3.21
N ILE A 135 -1.21 -2.34 -1.89
CA ILE A 135 -1.75 -3.41 -1.04
C ILE A 135 -2.84 -2.82 -0.14
N CYS A 136 -4.01 -3.47 -0.10
CA CYS A 136 -5.11 -3.08 0.77
C CYS A 136 -5.89 -4.30 1.24
N TYR A 137 -6.78 -4.12 2.22
CA TYR A 137 -7.71 -5.16 2.62
C TYR A 137 -8.99 -5.08 1.78
N ASP A 138 -9.42 -6.24 1.28
CA ASP A 138 -10.72 -6.39 0.64
C ASP A 138 -11.87 -6.38 1.67
N ASP A 139 -13.10 -6.57 1.19
CA ASP A 139 -14.29 -6.53 2.06
C ASP A 139 -14.38 -7.73 3.02
N LYS A 140 -13.57 -8.77 2.82
CA LYS A 140 -13.44 -9.93 3.72
C LYS A 140 -12.31 -9.75 4.74
N GLY A 141 -11.53 -8.68 4.64
CA GLY A 141 -10.35 -8.45 5.47
C GLY A 141 -9.12 -9.24 5.00
N GLU A 142 -9.11 -9.73 3.77
CA GLU A 142 -7.95 -10.40 3.16
C GLU A 142 -7.08 -9.36 2.42
N LEU A 143 -5.76 -9.54 2.46
CA LEU A 143 -4.84 -8.68 1.71
C LEU A 143 -5.03 -8.92 0.21
N THR A 144 -5.26 -7.84 -0.53
CA THR A 144 -5.40 -7.84 -1.98
C THR A 144 -4.40 -6.88 -2.64
N GLU A 145 -3.91 -7.29 -3.79
CA GLU A 145 -2.97 -6.54 -4.62
C GLU A 145 -3.74 -5.75 -5.69
N VAL A 146 -3.41 -4.46 -5.82
CA VAL A 146 -3.88 -3.59 -6.90
C VAL A 146 -2.67 -3.25 -7.75
N LEU A 147 -2.70 -3.67 -9.02
CA LEU A 147 -1.65 -3.34 -9.98
C LEU A 147 -1.75 -1.85 -10.34
N LEU A 148 -0.68 -1.10 -10.11
CA LEU A 148 -0.64 0.35 -10.33
C LEU A 148 0.07 0.70 -11.64
N HIS A 149 1.16 0.00 -11.93
CA HIS A 149 1.94 0.18 -13.14
C HIS A 149 2.75 -1.08 -13.42
N GLU A 150 3.00 -1.32 -14.70
CA GLU A 150 3.82 -2.42 -15.17
C GLU A 150 4.53 -2.01 -16.45
N ASN A 151 5.81 -2.36 -16.57
CA ASN A 151 6.59 -2.22 -17.79
C ASN A 151 7.21 -3.58 -18.10
N ARG A 152 6.82 -4.17 -19.23
CA ARG A 152 7.24 -5.53 -19.63
C ARG A 152 8.35 -5.57 -20.66
N CYS A 153 8.63 -4.47 -21.34
CA CYS A 153 9.44 -4.47 -22.57
C CYS A 153 9.67 -3.04 -23.09
N MET A 154 10.02 -2.08 -22.22
CA MET A 154 10.09 -0.65 -22.59
C MET A 154 8.72 -0.03 -22.97
N THR A 155 7.63 -0.78 -22.77
CA THR A 155 6.28 -0.28 -22.95
C THR A 155 5.66 -0.03 -21.58
N ASP A 156 5.50 1.25 -21.24
CA ASP A 156 4.78 1.65 -20.05
C ASP A 156 3.29 1.37 -20.24
N LEU A 157 2.72 0.61 -19.31
CA LEU A 157 1.29 0.36 -19.27
C LEU A 157 0.63 1.33 -18.29
N ASN A 158 -0.38 2.06 -18.77
CA ASN A 158 -1.14 3.03 -17.97
C ASN A 158 -2.54 2.48 -17.66
N SER A 159 -3.20 3.04 -16.65
CA SER A 159 -4.58 2.71 -16.34
C SER A 159 -5.53 3.78 -16.87
N TYR A 160 -6.75 3.38 -17.25
CA TYR A 160 -7.86 4.32 -17.47
C TYR A 160 -8.38 4.94 -16.16
N ASN A 161 -7.94 4.41 -15.02
CA ASN A 161 -8.32 4.91 -13.71
C ASN A 161 -7.43 6.08 -13.28
N ARG A 162 -8.03 7.27 -13.13
CA ARG A 162 -7.31 8.49 -12.69
C ARG A 162 -6.65 8.33 -11.33
N ASP A 163 -7.30 7.64 -10.38
CA ASP A 163 -6.71 7.44 -9.06
C ASP A 163 -5.45 6.56 -9.13
N ILE A 164 -5.42 5.53 -9.99
CA ILE A 164 -4.20 4.73 -10.24
C ILE A 164 -3.07 5.60 -10.82
N ASN A 165 -3.36 6.42 -11.83
CA ASN A 165 -2.36 7.29 -12.45
C ASN A 165 -1.81 8.34 -11.47
N ASP A 166 -2.67 8.91 -10.62
CA ASP A 166 -2.26 9.85 -9.58
C ASP A 166 -1.37 9.18 -8.51
N ILE A 167 -1.69 7.94 -8.12
CA ILE A 167 -0.84 7.15 -7.22
C ILE A 167 0.53 6.92 -7.87
N TYR A 168 0.56 6.46 -9.12
CA TYR A 168 1.81 6.19 -9.83
C TYR A 168 2.68 7.44 -9.98
N GLY A 169 2.08 8.59 -10.35
CA GLY A 169 2.78 9.87 -10.41
C GLY A 169 3.40 10.26 -9.06
N TRP A 170 2.64 10.13 -7.97
CA TRP A 170 3.15 10.43 -6.63
C TRP A 170 4.31 9.51 -6.22
N LEU A 171 4.22 8.20 -6.51
CA LEU A 171 5.31 7.24 -6.26
C LEU A 171 6.56 7.64 -7.05
N GLY A 172 6.41 8.07 -8.30
CA GLY A 172 7.51 8.55 -9.14
C GLY A 172 8.26 9.74 -8.57
N GLU A 173 7.53 10.72 -8.07
CA GLU A 173 8.08 11.94 -7.47
C GLU A 173 8.74 11.68 -6.10
N ASN A 174 8.10 10.85 -5.27
CA ASN A 174 8.47 10.72 -3.87
C ASN A 174 9.47 9.59 -3.62
N LEU A 175 9.50 8.56 -4.47
CA LEU A 175 10.34 7.37 -4.31
C LEU A 175 11.45 7.25 -5.36
N HIS A 176 11.68 8.33 -6.14
CA HIS A 176 12.69 8.46 -7.20
C HIS A 176 12.74 7.26 -8.15
N MET A 177 11.74 7.17 -9.01
CA MET A 177 11.68 6.19 -10.10
C MET A 177 12.43 6.63 -11.36
N LYS A 178 13.08 7.80 -11.36
CA LYS A 178 13.86 8.28 -12.52
C LYS A 178 15.26 7.68 -12.48
N GLY A 179 15.38 6.48 -13.05
CA GLY A 179 16.61 5.97 -13.65
C GLY A 179 16.47 6.02 -15.16
#